data_AF-A0A4Q4UJA0-F1
#
_entry.id   AF-A0A4Q4UJA0-F1
#
_cell.length_a   1.000
_cell.length_b   1.000
_cell.length_c   1.000
_cell.angle_alpha   90.00
_cell.angle_beta   90.00
_cell.angle_gamma   90.00
#
_symmetry.space_group_name_H-M   'P 1'
#
loop_
_entity.id
_entity.type
_entity.pdbx_description
1 polymer ?
#
loop_
_entity_poly.entity_id
_entity_poly.type
_entity_poly.pdbx_seq_one_letter_code
_entity_poly.pdbx_strand_id
1 'polypeptide(L)'
;MRRGHFPLDGLPAWCLLNDVTFVDTKVQHIEGRGYGLVAERELRTENGNDALTILKVPRDLVLSSEGVEEYAKENKGFRQLLDAAGRLSTRHDILLFLLMQLVLSSPDHTDESVTVRDWVWLDALYRSRSLELPRSGESLVPCLDLVNHSHQHTAYFEETNDHQVLLLIRNGAHISPGTEITINYGHKKSAAEMLFSYGFTDAQSTTKRISLPLELIDDDPLIKAKLHVFGATPILEINEDDGVPRWSAPFVYLMCLNEEDGLEFRILQETDGSRHLRMFWQERDVTDAPGTFKDLINGHDLQKVFELRAVTVIYEMVQQQLERLSAHGDDASVLESVRAETMRAADQLRNIETDLLKRAFQVLEHERANLFSDESVLAYLGSMQATQSGDTAEDEDFS
;
A
#
# COMPACT_ATOMS: atom_id res chain seq x y z
N MET A 1 -27.71 -20.86 -1.23
CA MET A 1 -27.89 -19.97 -0.06
C MET A 1 -28.15 -18.57 -0.57
N ARG A 2 -29.16 -17.86 -0.06
CA ARG A 2 -29.31 -16.42 -0.41
C ARG A 2 -28.05 -15.66 -0.01
N ARG A 3 -27.69 -14.62 -0.77
CA ARG A 3 -26.59 -13.71 -0.43
C ARG A 3 -26.71 -13.29 1.05
N GLY A 4 -25.65 -13.53 1.84
CA GLY A 4 -25.52 -12.97 3.18
C GLY A 4 -26.35 -13.61 4.32
N HIS A 5 -26.73 -14.88 4.24
CA HIS A 5 -27.36 -15.58 5.38
C HIS A 5 -26.77 -16.97 5.62
N PHE A 6 -25.55 -17.02 6.16
CA PHE A 6 -25.13 -18.16 6.95
C PHE A 6 -25.24 -17.76 8.43
N PRO A 7 -26.28 -18.21 9.16
CA PRO A 7 -26.45 -17.84 10.56
C PRO A 7 -25.30 -18.44 11.37
N LEU A 8 -24.73 -17.67 12.31
CA LEU A 8 -23.63 -18.14 13.15
C LEU A 8 -24.02 -19.37 13.98
N ASP A 9 -25.30 -19.54 14.28
CA ASP A 9 -25.82 -20.75 14.95
C ASP A 9 -25.57 -22.03 14.13
N GLY A 10 -25.38 -21.91 12.81
CA GLY A 10 -25.02 -23.02 11.92
C GLY A 10 -23.52 -23.29 11.84
N LEU A 11 -22.67 -22.38 12.32
CA LEU A 11 -21.22 -22.49 12.20
C LEU A 11 -20.67 -23.75 12.88
N PRO A 12 -21.09 -24.15 14.10
CA PRO A 12 -20.60 -25.38 14.71
C PRO A 12 -20.89 -26.63 13.87
N ALA A 13 -22.08 -26.72 13.28
CA ALA A 13 -22.46 -27.85 12.43
C ALA A 13 -21.66 -27.89 11.13
N TRP A 14 -21.40 -26.73 10.52
CA TRP A 14 -20.54 -26.63 9.34
C TRP A 14 -19.08 -26.97 9.66
N CYS A 15 -18.57 -26.53 10.80
CA CYS A 15 -17.20 -26.86 11.23
C CYS A 15 -17.04 -28.36 11.45
N LEU A 16 -18.01 -29.01 12.10
CA LEU A 16 -18.02 -30.46 12.28
C LEU A 16 -18.05 -31.21 10.94
N LEU A 17 -18.81 -30.72 9.96
CA LEU A 17 -18.90 -31.35 8.64
C LEU A 17 -17.60 -31.22 7.82
N ASN A 18 -16.83 -30.16 8.06
CA ASN A 18 -15.63 -29.82 7.30
C ASN A 18 -14.33 -29.98 8.11
N ASP A 19 -14.36 -30.74 9.21
CA ASP A 19 -13.20 -31.03 10.06
C ASP A 19 -12.45 -29.78 10.58
N VAL A 20 -13.17 -28.66 10.77
CA VAL A 20 -12.66 -27.45 11.44
C VAL A 20 -12.88 -27.60 12.94
N THR A 21 -11.83 -27.42 13.74
CA THR A 21 -11.92 -27.56 15.20
C THR A 21 -11.66 -26.25 15.91
N PHE A 22 -12.56 -25.87 16.81
CA PHE A 22 -12.33 -24.84 17.82
C PHE A 22 -12.07 -25.51 19.17
N VAL A 23 -11.11 -25.01 19.96
CA VAL A 23 -10.80 -25.51 21.29
C VAL A 23 -10.96 -24.39 22.30
N ASP A 24 -11.95 -24.53 23.19
CA ASP A 24 -12.24 -23.55 24.26
C ASP A 24 -12.42 -22.10 23.77
N THR A 25 -12.95 -21.96 22.55
CA THR A 25 -13.21 -20.68 21.89
C THR A 25 -14.50 -20.70 21.10
N LYS A 26 -15.15 -19.54 21.00
CA LYS A 26 -16.35 -19.35 20.18
C LYS A 26 -16.30 -18.06 19.38
N VAL A 27 -17.12 -17.98 18.35
CA VAL A 27 -17.38 -16.74 17.61
C VAL A 27 -18.44 -15.92 18.34
N GLN A 28 -18.19 -14.63 18.52
CA GLN A 28 -19.13 -13.71 19.17
C GLN A 28 -19.05 -12.31 18.54
N HIS A 29 -20.15 -11.55 18.62
CA HIS A 29 -20.13 -10.13 18.24
C HIS A 29 -19.35 -9.31 19.26
N ILE A 30 -18.38 -8.54 18.78
CA ILE A 30 -17.52 -7.62 19.50
C ILE A 30 -17.94 -6.19 19.13
N GLU A 31 -18.26 -5.39 20.14
CA GLU A 31 -18.69 -4.02 19.94
C GLU A 31 -17.66 -3.21 19.14
N GLY A 32 -18.10 -2.56 18.07
CA GLY A 32 -17.25 -1.75 17.19
C GLY A 32 -16.31 -2.52 16.26
N ARG A 33 -16.24 -3.86 16.35
CA ARG A 33 -15.29 -4.70 15.57
C ARG A 33 -15.97 -5.80 14.76
N GLY A 34 -17.29 -5.95 14.87
CA GLY A 34 -18.05 -6.98 14.16
C GLY A 34 -17.94 -8.32 14.87
N TYR A 35 -17.67 -9.40 14.16
CA TYR A 35 -17.48 -10.71 14.80
C TYR A 35 -16.01 -10.93 15.16
N GLY A 36 -15.77 -11.65 16.25
CA GLY A 36 -14.44 -11.97 16.76
C GLY A 36 -14.44 -13.34 17.45
N LEU A 37 -13.24 -13.82 17.74
CA LEU A 37 -13.04 -15.05 18.51
C LEU A 37 -12.87 -14.72 19.99
N VAL A 38 -13.56 -15.45 20.86
CA VAL A 38 -13.57 -15.21 22.31
C VAL A 38 -13.26 -16.50 23.04
N ALA A 39 -12.44 -16.41 24.09
CA ALA A 39 -12.14 -17.54 24.97
C ALA A 39 -13.39 -17.98 25.75
N GLU A 40 -13.77 -19.25 25.68
CA GLU A 40 -14.86 -19.82 26.50
C GLU A 40 -14.37 -20.27 27.87
N ARG A 41 -13.09 -20.62 27.96
CA ARG A 41 -12.41 -21.02 29.19
C ARG A 41 -11.13 -20.24 29.33
N GLU A 42 -10.48 -20.41 30.47
CA GLU A 42 -9.20 -19.81 30.72
C GLU A 42 -8.13 -20.49 29.86
N LEU A 43 -7.44 -19.72 29.02
CA LEU A 43 -6.36 -20.20 28.17
C LEU A 43 -5.02 -19.72 28.74
N ARG A 44 -4.10 -20.64 28.98
CA ARG A 44 -2.78 -20.34 29.53
C ARG A 44 -1.71 -21.09 28.76
N THR A 45 -0.63 -20.40 28.43
CA THR A 45 0.60 -21.03 27.93
C THR A 45 1.72 -20.73 28.91
N GLU A 46 2.45 -21.78 29.31
CA GLU A 46 3.63 -21.65 30.17
C GLU A 46 4.89 -21.71 29.31
N ASN A 47 5.93 -20.97 29.73
CA ASN A 47 7.21 -20.94 29.03
C ASN A 47 7.81 -22.35 28.92
N GLY A 48 7.81 -22.93 27.72
CA GLY A 48 8.45 -24.22 27.42
C GLY A 48 7.49 -25.38 27.15
N ASN A 49 6.16 -25.16 27.20
CA ASN A 49 5.17 -26.14 26.74
C ASN A 49 4.88 -26.02 25.23
N ASP A 50 4.34 -27.10 24.66
CA ASP A 50 3.80 -27.12 23.30
C ASP A 50 2.79 -25.98 23.09
N ALA A 51 2.84 -25.34 21.92
CA ALA A 51 1.99 -24.22 21.59
C ALA A 51 0.50 -24.63 21.63
N LEU A 52 -0.32 -23.86 22.35
CA LEU A 52 -1.74 -24.15 22.51
C LEU A 52 -2.51 -23.79 21.24
N THR A 53 -2.88 -24.81 20.47
CA THR A 53 -3.72 -24.67 19.28
C THR A 53 -5.19 -24.52 19.68
N ILE A 54 -5.83 -23.47 19.18
CA ILE A 54 -7.23 -23.12 19.49
C ILE A 54 -8.16 -23.17 18.27
N LEU A 55 -7.62 -23.07 17.06
CA LEU A 55 -8.34 -23.30 15.82
C LEU A 55 -7.46 -24.12 14.88
N LYS A 56 -8.06 -25.09 14.20
CA LYS A 56 -7.45 -25.85 13.13
C LYS A 56 -8.38 -25.84 11.91
N VAL A 57 -7.83 -25.46 10.77
CA VAL A 57 -8.51 -25.43 9.48
C VAL A 57 -7.79 -26.42 8.54
N PRO A 58 -8.50 -27.44 8.00
CA PRO A 58 -7.93 -28.35 7.03
C PRO A 58 -7.50 -27.64 5.75
N ARG A 59 -6.46 -28.16 5.09
CA ARG A 59 -5.93 -27.59 3.84
C ARG A 59 -6.99 -27.47 2.74
N ASP A 60 -7.93 -28.41 2.68
CA ASP A 60 -8.94 -28.49 1.61
C ASP A 60 -9.96 -27.34 1.68
N LEU A 61 -9.99 -26.58 2.78
CA LEU A 61 -10.79 -25.37 2.94
C LEU A 61 -10.01 -24.07 2.69
N VAL A 62 -8.69 -24.15 2.56
CA VAL A 62 -7.84 -22.99 2.31
C VAL A 62 -7.96 -22.63 0.83
N LEU A 63 -8.52 -21.46 0.55
CA LEU A 63 -8.62 -20.96 -0.81
C LEU A 63 -7.34 -20.20 -1.16
N SER A 64 -6.36 -20.95 -1.66
CA SER A 64 -5.06 -20.49 -2.15
C SER A 64 -4.96 -20.67 -3.68
N SER A 65 -3.81 -20.32 -4.27
CA SER A 65 -3.52 -20.63 -5.68
C SER A 65 -3.66 -22.14 -5.99
N GLU A 66 -3.20 -23.00 -5.08
CA GLU A 66 -3.34 -24.45 -5.21
C GLU A 66 -4.82 -24.88 -5.13
N GLY A 67 -5.58 -24.35 -4.16
CA GLY A 67 -7.00 -24.65 -4.01
C GLY A 67 -7.83 -24.28 -5.24
N VAL A 68 -7.52 -23.14 -5.87
CA VAL A 68 -8.13 -22.73 -7.16
C VAL A 68 -7.82 -23.74 -8.26
N GLU A 69 -6.56 -24.18 -8.39
CA GLU A 69 -6.16 -25.11 -9.44
C GLU A 69 -6.77 -26.51 -9.22
N GLU A 70 -6.86 -27.00 -7.98
CA GLU A 70 -7.57 -28.24 -7.67
C GLU A 70 -9.05 -28.15 -8.06
N TYR A 71 -9.73 -27.05 -7.72
CA TYR A 71 -11.12 -26.85 -8.14
C TYR A 71 -11.26 -26.80 -9.67
N ALA A 72 -10.30 -26.21 -10.38
CA ALA A 72 -10.30 -26.16 -11.84
C ALA A 72 -10.13 -27.55 -12.49
N LYS A 73 -9.46 -28.51 -11.83
CA LYS A 73 -9.36 -29.89 -12.31
C LYS A 73 -10.72 -30.61 -12.26
N GLU A 74 -11.51 -30.33 -11.22
CA GLU A 74 -12.82 -30.95 -11.01
C GLU A 74 -13.93 -30.25 -11.80
N ASN A 75 -13.81 -28.93 -12.02
CA ASN A 75 -14.81 -28.11 -12.68
C ASN A 75 -14.34 -27.57 -14.05
N LYS A 76 -14.77 -28.25 -15.13
CA LYS A 76 -14.45 -27.84 -16.51
C LYS A 76 -14.92 -26.43 -16.88
N GLY A 77 -16.06 -26.00 -16.36
CA GLY A 77 -16.60 -24.66 -16.61
C GLY A 77 -15.72 -23.58 -15.96
N PHE A 78 -15.27 -23.84 -14.73
CA PHE A 78 -14.33 -22.95 -14.05
C PHE A 78 -12.97 -22.90 -14.76
N ARG A 79 -12.46 -24.06 -15.23
CA ARG A 79 -11.23 -24.10 -16.01
C ARG A 79 -11.30 -23.22 -17.25
N GLN A 80 -12.40 -23.31 -18.00
CA GLN A 80 -12.62 -22.47 -19.19
C GLN A 80 -12.66 -20.99 -18.82
N LEU A 81 -13.29 -20.62 -17.70
CA LEU A 81 -13.33 -19.24 -17.22
C LEU A 81 -11.92 -18.72 -16.93
N LEU A 82 -11.10 -19.47 -16.19
CA LEU A 82 -9.71 -19.08 -15.88
C LEU A 82 -8.87 -18.89 -17.15
N ASP A 83 -8.95 -19.85 -18.08
CA ASP A 83 -8.18 -19.82 -19.31
C ASP A 83 -8.62 -18.66 -20.22
N ALA A 84 -9.91 -18.32 -20.24
CA ALA A 84 -10.42 -17.16 -20.97
C ALA A 84 -10.04 -15.82 -20.32
N ALA A 85 -9.96 -15.76 -18.99
CA ALA A 85 -9.60 -14.55 -18.24
C ALA A 85 -8.08 -14.29 -18.17
N GLY A 86 -7.25 -15.26 -18.58
CA GLY A 86 -5.81 -15.09 -18.80
C GLY A 86 -4.93 -15.17 -17.56
N ARG A 87 -5.44 -15.65 -16.42
CA ARG A 87 -4.65 -15.94 -15.19
C ARG A 87 -3.70 -14.82 -14.76
N LEU A 88 -4.23 -13.60 -14.64
CA LEU A 88 -3.40 -12.41 -14.42
C LEU A 88 -2.65 -12.43 -13.08
N SER A 89 -3.23 -13.03 -12.03
CA SER A 89 -2.63 -13.16 -10.70
C SER A 89 -3.43 -14.15 -9.82
N THR A 90 -2.82 -14.64 -8.74
CA THR A 90 -3.50 -15.48 -7.73
C THR A 90 -4.79 -14.82 -7.21
N ARG A 91 -4.72 -13.53 -6.87
CA ARG A 91 -5.88 -12.74 -6.46
C ARG A 91 -6.99 -12.73 -7.51
N HIS A 92 -6.63 -12.53 -8.78
CA HIS A 92 -7.62 -12.53 -9.87
C HIS A 92 -8.32 -13.89 -9.94
N ASP A 93 -7.57 -14.97 -9.89
CA ASP A 93 -8.13 -16.33 -10.00
C ASP A 93 -9.01 -16.68 -8.80
N ILE A 94 -8.64 -16.26 -7.58
CA ILE A 94 -9.47 -16.38 -6.38
C ILE A 94 -10.76 -15.55 -6.51
N LEU A 95 -10.70 -14.33 -7.03
CA LEU A 95 -11.91 -13.51 -7.25
C LEU A 95 -12.86 -14.15 -8.27
N LEU A 96 -12.33 -14.78 -9.32
CA LEU A 96 -13.14 -15.55 -10.28
C LEU A 96 -13.78 -16.78 -9.62
N PHE A 97 -13.04 -17.49 -8.77
CA PHE A 97 -13.60 -18.59 -7.99
C PHE A 97 -14.78 -18.10 -7.13
N LEU A 98 -14.57 -17.05 -6.35
CA LEU A 98 -15.61 -16.50 -5.47
C LEU A 98 -16.82 -15.98 -6.26
N LEU A 99 -16.58 -15.38 -7.42
CA LEU A 99 -17.64 -14.92 -8.31
C LEU A 99 -18.48 -16.09 -8.83
N MET A 100 -17.83 -17.18 -9.24
CA MET A 100 -18.54 -18.39 -9.64
C MET A 100 -19.36 -18.97 -8.47
N GLN A 101 -18.80 -19.03 -7.26
CA GLN A 101 -19.56 -19.47 -6.08
C GLN A 101 -20.74 -18.56 -5.77
N LEU A 102 -20.60 -17.24 -5.94
CA LEU A 102 -21.69 -16.28 -5.78
C LEU A 102 -22.84 -16.55 -6.76
N VAL A 103 -22.50 -16.80 -8.04
CA VAL A 103 -23.49 -17.13 -9.08
C VAL A 103 -24.18 -18.46 -8.79
N LEU A 104 -23.42 -19.50 -8.46
CA LEU A 104 -23.95 -20.85 -8.21
C LEU A 104 -24.79 -20.95 -6.93
N SER A 105 -24.44 -20.17 -5.91
CA SER A 105 -25.09 -20.26 -4.61
C SER A 105 -26.37 -19.43 -4.50
N SER A 106 -26.53 -18.38 -5.31
CA SER A 106 -27.64 -17.44 -5.19
C SER A 106 -28.90 -17.91 -5.94
N PRO A 107 -30.05 -18.07 -5.26
CA PRO A 107 -31.34 -18.29 -5.93
C PRO A 107 -31.85 -17.04 -6.67
N ASP A 108 -31.23 -15.87 -6.46
CA ASP A 108 -31.62 -14.58 -7.05
C ASP A 108 -30.90 -14.29 -8.38
N HIS A 109 -29.93 -15.13 -8.79
CA HIS A 109 -29.30 -15.06 -10.11
C HIS A 109 -30.12 -15.81 -11.19
N THR A 110 -31.44 -15.61 -11.18
CA THR A 110 -32.33 -16.12 -12.23
C THR A 110 -32.18 -15.39 -13.57
N ASP A 111 -31.47 -14.26 -13.58
CA ASP A 111 -31.23 -13.39 -14.75
C ASP A 111 -29.77 -13.42 -15.25
N GLU A 112 -28.97 -14.40 -14.81
CA GLU A 112 -27.58 -14.66 -15.24
C GLU A 112 -26.58 -13.47 -15.15
N SER A 113 -26.97 -12.33 -14.56
CA SER A 113 -26.17 -11.11 -14.59
C SER A 113 -25.28 -10.95 -13.35
N VAL A 114 -23.99 -10.72 -13.59
CA VAL A 114 -23.00 -10.27 -12.61
C VAL A 114 -22.86 -8.76 -12.74
N THR A 115 -22.85 -8.04 -11.62
CA THR A 115 -22.69 -6.57 -11.61
C THR A 115 -21.30 -6.14 -11.17
N VAL A 116 -20.89 -4.92 -11.53
CA VAL A 116 -19.66 -4.30 -10.99
C VAL A 116 -19.69 -4.22 -9.46
N ARG A 117 -20.88 -4.06 -8.86
CA ARG A 117 -21.04 -4.04 -7.41
C ARG A 117 -20.71 -5.38 -6.75
N ASP A 118 -21.00 -6.49 -7.43
CA ASP A 118 -20.63 -7.83 -6.97
C ASP A 118 -19.11 -7.99 -6.98
N TRP A 119 -18.46 -7.53 -8.05
CA TRP A 119 -17.00 -7.51 -8.14
C TRP A 119 -16.35 -6.65 -7.05
N VAL A 120 -16.87 -5.44 -6.80
CA VAL A 120 -16.38 -4.56 -5.71
C VAL A 120 -16.57 -5.20 -4.33
N TRP A 121 -17.64 -5.96 -4.13
CA TRP A 121 -17.89 -6.65 -2.87
C TRP A 121 -16.93 -7.83 -2.64
N LEU A 122 -16.76 -8.70 -3.64
CA LEU A 122 -15.77 -9.79 -3.62
C LEU A 122 -14.35 -9.24 -3.45
N ASP A 123 -14.11 -8.18 -4.21
CA ASP A 123 -13.14 -7.13 -3.99
C ASP A 123 -12.69 -6.93 -2.54
N ALA A 124 -13.57 -6.27 -1.81
CA ALA A 124 -13.39 -5.90 -0.43
C ALA A 124 -13.33 -7.12 0.50
N LEU A 125 -14.09 -8.19 0.20
CA LEU A 125 -14.04 -9.44 0.96
C LEU A 125 -12.64 -10.05 0.91
N TYR A 126 -12.04 -10.16 -0.29
CA TYR A 126 -10.69 -10.67 -0.46
C TYR A 126 -9.68 -9.79 0.28
N ARG A 127 -9.68 -8.48 0.03
CA ARG A 127 -8.69 -7.56 0.61
C ARG A 127 -8.71 -7.53 2.14
N SER A 128 -9.90 -7.62 2.75
CA SER A 128 -10.05 -7.54 4.21
C SER A 128 -9.78 -8.84 4.95
N ARG A 129 -9.68 -9.98 4.24
CA ARG A 129 -9.62 -11.32 4.84
C ARG A 129 -8.48 -12.20 4.35
N SER A 130 -7.84 -11.84 3.24
CA SER A 130 -6.70 -12.59 2.71
C SER A 130 -5.51 -12.53 3.67
N LEU A 131 -4.86 -13.67 3.86
CA LEU A 131 -3.71 -13.88 4.71
C LEU A 131 -2.54 -14.35 3.85
N GLU A 132 -1.33 -13.91 4.19
CA GLU A 132 -0.10 -14.44 3.59
C GLU A 132 0.35 -15.68 4.37
N LEU A 133 0.15 -16.87 3.80
CA LEU A 133 0.58 -18.13 4.41
C LEU A 133 2.02 -18.48 3.97
N PRO A 134 2.88 -19.00 4.87
CA PRO A 134 4.30 -19.25 4.56
C PRO A 134 4.58 -20.18 3.36
N ARG A 135 3.69 -21.15 3.09
CA ARG A 135 3.84 -22.12 1.99
C ARG A 135 2.80 -21.88 0.89
N SER A 136 1.55 -21.60 1.27
CA SER A 136 0.44 -21.41 0.33
C SER A 136 0.35 -19.99 -0.27
N GLY A 137 1.08 -19.02 0.27
CA GLY A 137 1.01 -17.61 -0.15
C GLY A 137 -0.33 -16.95 0.18
N GLU A 138 -0.72 -15.92 -0.58
CA GLU A 138 -2.01 -15.24 -0.45
C GLU A 138 -3.19 -16.23 -0.48
N SER A 139 -3.93 -16.30 0.63
CA SER A 139 -4.99 -17.29 0.83
C SER A 139 -6.15 -16.76 1.67
N LEU A 140 -7.37 -17.22 1.40
CA LEU A 140 -8.51 -17.06 2.30
C LEU A 140 -8.65 -18.31 3.18
N VAL A 141 -8.67 -18.12 4.49
CA VAL A 141 -8.77 -19.21 5.48
C VAL A 141 -10.06 -19.04 6.28
N PRO A 142 -11.11 -19.81 5.98
CA PRO A 142 -12.37 -19.74 6.72
C PRO A 142 -12.17 -19.90 8.22
N CYS A 143 -13.00 -19.22 9.02
CA CYS A 143 -12.95 -19.18 10.49
C CYS A 143 -11.78 -18.42 11.08
N LEU A 144 -10.57 -18.57 10.52
CA LEU A 144 -9.40 -17.79 10.93
C LEU A 144 -9.58 -16.31 10.58
N ASP A 145 -10.23 -16.02 9.45
CA ASP A 145 -10.59 -14.68 8.98
C ASP A 145 -11.66 -13.95 9.85
N LEU A 146 -12.10 -14.56 10.96
CA LEU A 146 -12.91 -13.92 12.00
C LEU A 146 -12.06 -13.34 13.14
N VAL A 147 -10.76 -13.63 13.19
CA VAL A 147 -9.89 -13.21 14.29
C VAL A 147 -9.41 -11.78 14.05
N ASN A 148 -9.85 -10.84 14.87
CA ASN A 148 -9.58 -9.42 14.66
C ASN A 148 -8.14 -9.00 14.96
N HIS A 149 -7.76 -7.83 14.46
CA HIS A 149 -6.45 -7.22 14.65
C HIS A 149 -6.27 -6.54 16.02
N SER A 150 -5.17 -6.81 16.72
CA SER A 150 -4.69 -5.97 17.83
C SER A 150 -3.18 -5.78 17.74
N HIS A 151 -2.68 -4.62 18.20
CA HIS A 151 -1.26 -4.43 18.43
C HIS A 151 -0.77 -5.37 19.55
N GLN A 152 -1.49 -5.40 20.68
CA GLN A 152 -1.32 -6.34 21.79
C GLN A 152 -2.09 -7.63 21.53
N HIS A 153 -1.64 -8.37 20.51
CA HIS A 153 -2.27 -9.60 20.06
C HIS A 153 -1.87 -10.80 20.94
N THR A 154 -2.81 -11.73 21.11
CA THR A 154 -2.68 -12.88 22.00
C THR A 154 -2.47 -14.20 21.26
N ALA A 155 -2.70 -14.21 19.95
CA ALA A 155 -2.54 -15.38 19.11
C ALA A 155 -1.72 -15.07 17.84
N TYR A 156 -1.31 -16.13 17.15
CA TYR A 156 -0.66 -16.10 15.84
C TYR A 156 -1.09 -17.35 15.07
N PHE A 157 -0.97 -17.30 13.73
CA PHE A 157 -1.27 -18.45 12.90
C PHE A 157 0.01 -19.08 12.33
N GLU A 158 -0.06 -20.36 12.04
CA GLU A 158 0.99 -21.12 11.35
C GLU A 158 0.38 -22.04 10.30
N GLU A 159 1.18 -22.38 9.30
CA GLU A 159 0.85 -23.40 8.30
C GLU A 159 1.74 -24.62 8.52
N THR A 160 1.11 -25.78 8.76
CA THR A 160 1.83 -27.03 8.99
C THR A 160 2.46 -27.56 7.70
N ASN A 161 3.32 -28.58 7.82
CA ASN A 161 3.88 -29.27 6.65
C ASN A 161 2.80 -29.95 5.78
N ASP A 162 1.65 -30.26 6.36
CA ASP A 162 0.50 -30.85 5.65
C ASP A 162 -0.48 -29.79 5.14
N HIS A 163 -0.05 -28.52 5.07
CA HIS A 163 -0.84 -27.36 4.63
C HIS A 163 -2.11 -27.09 5.45
N GLN A 164 -2.18 -27.59 6.68
CA GLN A 164 -3.23 -27.23 7.62
C GLN A 164 -2.89 -25.89 8.26
N VAL A 165 -3.91 -25.06 8.50
CA VAL A 165 -3.70 -23.77 9.15
C VAL A 165 -4.14 -23.85 10.60
N LEU A 166 -3.25 -23.46 11.51
CA LEU A 166 -3.47 -23.48 12.94
C LEU A 166 -3.49 -22.04 13.47
N LEU A 167 -4.36 -21.76 14.43
CA LEU A 167 -4.28 -20.58 15.29
C LEU A 167 -3.78 -21.02 16.66
N LEU A 168 -2.69 -20.42 17.12
CA LEU A 168 -2.04 -20.76 18.37
C LEU A 168 -1.98 -19.57 19.31
N ILE A 169 -2.11 -19.83 20.61
CA ILE A 169 -1.90 -18.82 21.64
C ILE A 169 -0.40 -18.53 21.79
N ARG A 170 -0.04 -17.24 21.87
CA ARG A 170 1.35 -16.81 22.08
C ARG A 170 1.87 -17.32 23.42
N ASN A 171 3.13 -17.74 23.43
CA ASN A 171 3.80 -18.20 24.64
C ASN A 171 3.81 -17.12 25.73
N GLY A 172 3.50 -17.51 26.97
CA GLY A 172 3.36 -16.61 28.11
C GLY A 172 2.05 -15.81 28.13
N ALA A 173 1.13 -16.02 27.18
CA ALA A 173 -0.17 -15.37 27.21
C ALA A 173 -1.11 -16.06 28.21
N HIS A 174 -1.90 -15.22 28.90
CA HIS A 174 -2.97 -15.60 29.80
C HIS A 174 -4.24 -14.90 29.36
N ILE A 175 -5.28 -15.67 29.02
CA ILE A 175 -6.52 -15.16 28.46
C ILE A 175 -7.68 -15.64 29.33
N SER A 176 -8.38 -14.69 29.94
CA SER A 176 -9.55 -14.98 30.78
C SER A 176 -10.78 -15.32 29.91
N PRO A 177 -11.72 -16.15 30.41
CA PRO A 177 -12.99 -16.38 29.73
C PRO A 177 -13.69 -15.07 29.37
N GLY A 178 -14.27 -15.00 28.17
CA GLY A 178 -14.94 -13.80 27.66
C GLY A 178 -13.99 -12.77 27.03
N THR A 179 -12.68 -12.98 27.07
CA THR A 179 -11.70 -12.09 26.43
C THR A 179 -11.57 -12.41 24.95
N GLU A 180 -11.53 -11.38 24.11
CA GLU A 180 -11.30 -11.52 22.68
C GLU A 180 -9.86 -11.97 22.38
N ILE A 181 -9.73 -12.90 21.46
CA ILE A 181 -8.48 -13.41 20.93
C ILE A 181 -8.21 -12.66 19.63
N THR A 182 -6.99 -12.14 19.50
CA THR A 182 -6.61 -11.26 18.38
C THR A 182 -5.25 -11.64 17.81
N ILE A 183 -5.04 -11.31 16.54
CA ILE A 183 -3.78 -11.48 15.81
C ILE A 183 -3.24 -10.12 15.36
N ASN A 184 -2.00 -10.08 14.88
CA ASN A 184 -1.45 -8.89 14.23
C ASN A 184 -1.62 -9.01 12.70
N TYR A 185 -2.29 -8.05 12.06
CA TYR A 185 -2.49 -8.05 10.60
C TYR A 185 -1.25 -7.55 9.84
N GLY A 186 -0.26 -7.01 10.54
CA GLY A 186 0.99 -6.51 9.99
C GLY A 186 1.41 -5.20 10.67
N HIS A 187 2.59 -5.17 11.27
CA HIS A 187 3.11 -3.99 11.97
C HIS A 187 3.60 -2.88 11.03
N LYS A 188 3.79 -3.17 9.74
CA LYS A 188 4.31 -2.24 8.73
C LYS A 188 3.22 -1.54 7.90
N LYS A 189 1.95 -1.78 8.20
CA LYS A 189 0.82 -1.25 7.43
C LYS A 189 0.55 0.20 7.82
N SER A 190 0.44 1.07 6.83
CA SER A 190 0.09 2.48 7.06
C SER A 190 -1.39 2.62 7.44
N ALA A 191 -1.77 3.76 8.02
CA ALA A 191 -3.18 4.06 8.28
C ALA A 191 -4.04 4.01 7.01
N ALA A 192 -3.49 4.45 5.87
CA ALA A 192 -4.16 4.36 4.58
C ALA A 192 -4.38 2.91 4.15
N GLU A 193 -3.35 2.06 4.24
CA GLU A 193 -3.47 0.64 3.91
C GLU A 193 -4.49 -0.06 4.81
N MET A 194 -4.46 0.24 6.12
CA MET A 194 -5.42 -0.29 7.08
C MET A 194 -6.85 0.11 6.72
N LEU A 195 -7.09 1.38 6.41
CA LEU A 195 -8.43 1.87 6.07
C LEU A 195 -8.94 1.29 4.75
N PHE A 196 -8.12 1.33 3.68
CA PHE A 196 -8.55 0.86 2.36
C PHE A 196 -8.70 -0.65 2.26
N SER A 197 -7.91 -1.42 3.01
CA SER A 197 -7.95 -2.89 2.95
C SER A 197 -8.92 -3.49 3.96
N TYR A 198 -8.98 -2.93 5.18
CA TYR A 198 -9.72 -3.52 6.30
C TYR A 198 -10.90 -2.68 6.79
N GLY A 199 -11.02 -1.43 6.35
CA GLY A 199 -12.13 -0.56 6.73
C GLY A 199 -12.00 0.09 8.10
N PHE A 200 -10.81 0.10 8.70
CA PHE A 200 -10.53 0.81 9.96
C PHE A 200 -9.08 1.32 10.00
N THR A 201 -8.77 2.27 10.88
CA THR A 201 -7.40 2.71 11.15
C THR A 201 -6.93 2.17 12.51
N ASP A 202 -5.66 1.76 12.60
CA ASP A 202 -5.09 1.36 13.88
C ASP A 202 -4.50 2.59 14.60
N ALA A 203 -5.14 3.00 15.70
CA ALA A 203 -4.70 4.11 16.53
C ALA A 203 -3.36 3.86 17.23
N GLN A 204 -2.95 2.59 17.36
CA GLN A 204 -1.67 2.19 17.93
C GLN A 204 -0.61 1.89 16.86
N SER A 205 -0.91 2.16 15.58
CA SER A 205 0.07 1.96 14.52
C SER A 205 1.28 2.86 14.73
N THR A 206 2.45 2.24 14.75
CA THR A 206 3.73 2.94 14.76
C THR A 206 4.18 3.32 13.36
N THR A 207 3.53 2.80 12.32
CA THR A 207 3.90 3.08 10.92
C THR A 207 3.17 4.32 10.43
N LYS A 208 3.89 5.45 10.40
CA LYS A 208 3.42 6.68 9.74
C LYS A 208 4.14 6.83 8.41
N ARG A 209 3.39 6.62 7.32
CA ARG A 209 3.89 6.75 5.95
C ARG A 209 2.78 7.26 5.05
N ILE A 210 3.15 8.14 4.14
CA ILE A 210 2.33 8.59 3.02
C ILE A 210 3.13 8.43 1.72
N SER A 211 2.42 8.06 0.66
CA SER A 211 2.97 7.97 -0.70
C SER A 211 2.11 8.85 -1.59
N LEU A 212 2.74 9.83 -2.24
CA LEU A 212 2.07 10.77 -3.13
C LEU A 212 2.65 10.60 -4.54
N PRO A 213 1.83 10.58 -5.61
CA PRO A 213 2.34 10.70 -6.97
C PRO A 213 3.13 12.00 -7.10
N LEU A 214 4.35 11.94 -7.64
CA LEU A 214 5.16 13.14 -7.85
C LEU A 214 4.57 13.97 -8.99
N GLU A 215 4.38 15.27 -8.77
CA GLU A 215 3.95 16.21 -9.81
C GLU A 215 5.10 16.47 -10.79
N LEU A 216 4.79 16.36 -12.08
CA LEU A 216 5.79 16.54 -13.15
C LEU A 216 5.88 18.01 -13.53
N ILE A 217 7.07 18.44 -13.97
CA ILE A 217 7.29 19.79 -14.51
C ILE A 217 6.77 19.81 -15.95
N ASP A 218 5.70 20.55 -16.22
CA ASP A 218 4.99 20.55 -17.51
C ASP A 218 5.87 20.98 -18.71
N ASP A 219 6.80 21.91 -18.48
CA ASP A 219 7.64 22.50 -19.52
C ASP A 219 9.03 21.84 -19.67
N ASP A 220 9.25 20.67 -19.07
CA ASP A 220 10.52 19.94 -19.21
C ASP A 220 10.63 19.20 -20.56
N PRO A 221 11.51 19.63 -21.49
CA PRO A 221 11.64 19.00 -22.80
C PRO A 221 12.13 17.56 -22.74
N LEU A 222 12.78 17.16 -21.64
CA LEU A 222 13.34 15.82 -21.43
C LEU A 222 12.39 14.90 -20.65
N ILE A 223 11.21 15.35 -20.22
CA ILE A 223 10.37 14.61 -19.27
C ILE A 223 10.02 13.19 -19.74
N LYS A 224 9.73 13.02 -21.04
CA LYS A 224 9.42 11.70 -21.63
C LYS A 224 10.61 10.76 -21.60
N ALA A 225 11.82 11.28 -21.86
CA ALA A 225 13.05 10.51 -21.82
C ALA A 225 13.39 10.11 -20.37
N LYS A 226 13.29 11.05 -19.43
CA LYS A 226 13.46 10.82 -17.99
C LYS A 226 12.52 9.73 -17.48
N LEU A 227 11.22 9.82 -17.77
CA LEU A 227 10.23 8.81 -17.37
C LEU A 227 10.49 7.43 -17.99
N HIS A 228 10.88 7.40 -19.27
CA HIS A 228 11.19 6.15 -19.96
C HIS A 228 12.36 5.41 -19.32
N VAL A 229 13.46 6.12 -19.04
CA VAL A 229 14.65 5.51 -18.42
C VAL A 229 14.39 5.19 -16.94
N PHE A 230 13.63 6.01 -16.21
CA PHE A 230 13.28 5.72 -14.82
C PHE A 230 12.44 4.44 -14.67
N GLY A 231 11.60 4.12 -15.66
CA GLY A 231 10.93 2.81 -15.75
C GLY A 231 9.85 2.53 -14.70
N ALA A 232 9.52 3.50 -13.85
CA ALA A 232 8.51 3.40 -12.80
C ALA A 232 7.69 4.69 -12.71
N THR A 233 6.54 4.64 -12.02
CA THR A 233 5.78 5.85 -11.70
C THR A 233 6.52 6.66 -10.63
N PRO A 234 6.87 7.94 -10.88
CA PRO A 234 7.49 8.78 -9.87
C PRO A 234 6.59 8.99 -8.65
N ILE A 235 7.14 8.77 -7.46
CA ILE A 235 6.45 8.96 -6.19
C ILE A 235 7.33 9.74 -5.22
N LEU A 236 6.67 10.52 -4.37
CA LEU A 236 7.20 11.06 -3.13
C LEU A 236 6.75 10.16 -1.98
N GLU A 237 7.70 9.59 -1.27
CA GLU A 237 7.46 8.89 -0.02
C GLU A 237 7.84 9.76 1.16
N ILE A 238 6.96 9.89 2.13
CA ILE A 238 7.26 10.51 3.42
C ILE A 238 6.97 9.48 4.49
N ASN A 239 7.95 9.18 5.32
CA ASN A 239 7.85 8.25 6.43
C ASN A 239 8.35 8.91 7.72
N GLU A 240 7.94 8.38 8.87
CA GLU A 240 8.49 8.77 10.16
C GLU A 240 9.50 7.72 10.63
N ASP A 241 10.67 8.19 11.05
CA ASP A 241 11.73 7.39 11.65
C ASP A 241 12.16 8.07 12.96
N ASP A 242 12.01 7.35 14.08
CA ASP A 242 12.26 7.87 15.44
C ASP A 242 11.59 9.24 15.75
N GLY A 243 10.36 9.42 15.26
CA GLY A 243 9.58 10.64 15.46
C GLY A 243 9.91 11.79 14.50
N VAL A 244 10.92 11.62 13.63
CA VAL A 244 11.34 12.62 12.65
C VAL A 244 10.86 12.20 11.25
N PRO A 245 10.10 13.04 10.54
CA PRO A 245 9.76 12.78 9.16
C PRO A 245 10.99 12.78 8.25
N ARG A 246 11.06 11.80 7.36
CA ARG A 246 12.02 11.73 6.26
C ARG A 246 11.26 11.61 4.95
N TRP A 247 11.80 12.21 3.90
CA TRP A 247 11.23 12.16 2.56
C TRP A 247 12.20 11.48 1.59
N SER A 248 11.65 10.81 0.59
CA SER A 248 12.40 10.18 -0.50
C SER A 248 11.61 10.33 -1.80
N ALA A 249 12.23 10.95 -2.80
CA ALA A 249 11.69 11.05 -4.15
C ALA A 249 12.84 10.91 -5.16
N PRO A 250 13.33 9.69 -5.45
CA PRO A 250 14.51 9.49 -6.29
C PRO A 250 14.44 10.21 -7.64
N PHE A 251 13.25 10.20 -8.27
CA PHE A 251 13.03 10.84 -9.56
C PHE A 251 13.16 12.37 -9.53
N VAL A 252 12.92 13.04 -8.39
CA VAL A 252 12.97 14.52 -8.32
C VAL A 252 14.34 15.05 -8.70
N TYR A 253 15.41 14.33 -8.34
CA TYR A 253 16.78 14.72 -8.66
C TYR A 253 17.05 14.62 -10.17
N LEU A 254 16.55 13.58 -10.85
CA LEU A 254 16.62 13.49 -12.31
C LEU A 254 15.71 14.53 -12.98
N MET A 255 14.53 14.77 -12.42
CA MET A 255 13.55 15.72 -12.94
C MET A 255 14.10 17.15 -12.98
N CYS A 256 14.84 17.57 -11.95
CA CYS A 256 15.40 18.92 -11.84
C CYS A 256 16.68 19.19 -12.65
N LEU A 257 17.20 18.20 -13.38
CA LEU A 257 18.42 18.32 -14.19
C LEU A 257 18.10 18.55 -15.67
N ASN A 258 18.88 19.42 -16.31
CA ASN A 258 18.75 19.79 -17.71
C ASN A 258 20.04 19.47 -18.49
N GLU A 259 20.02 19.71 -19.81
CA GLU A 259 21.20 19.52 -20.67
C GLU A 259 22.39 20.40 -20.24
N GLU A 260 22.12 21.65 -19.86
CA GLU A 260 23.12 22.60 -19.35
C GLU A 260 23.78 22.14 -18.04
N ASP A 261 23.09 21.30 -17.26
CA ASP A 261 23.62 20.74 -16.02
C ASP A 261 24.53 19.51 -16.28
N GLY A 262 24.60 19.01 -17.52
CA GLY A 262 25.38 17.84 -17.91
C GLY A 262 24.59 16.54 -18.06
N LEU A 263 23.25 16.61 -18.08
CA LEU A 263 22.38 15.47 -18.39
C LEU A 263 22.16 15.36 -19.90
N GLU A 264 22.42 14.20 -20.49
CA GLU A 264 22.22 14.01 -21.94
C GLU A 264 21.52 12.70 -22.24
N PHE A 265 20.66 12.69 -23.26
CA PHE A 265 20.05 11.48 -23.80
C PHE A 265 20.49 11.24 -25.25
N ARG A 266 21.01 10.05 -25.53
CA ARG A 266 21.43 9.64 -26.89
C ARG A 266 20.69 8.37 -27.30
N ILE A 267 20.22 8.30 -28.54
CA ILE A 267 19.74 7.04 -29.12
C ILE A 267 20.93 6.34 -29.74
N LEU A 268 21.36 5.23 -29.14
CA LEU A 268 22.44 4.40 -29.67
C LEU A 268 21.88 3.18 -30.39
N GLN A 269 22.50 2.84 -31.51
CA GLN A 269 22.20 1.62 -32.25
C GLN A 269 23.20 0.54 -31.87
N GLU A 270 22.70 -0.60 -31.42
CA GLU A 270 23.50 -1.78 -31.12
C GLU A 270 23.87 -2.55 -32.39
N THR A 271 24.83 -3.47 -32.25
CA THR A 271 25.33 -4.30 -33.38
C THR A 271 24.27 -5.22 -34.01
N ASP A 272 23.20 -5.51 -33.28
CA ASP A 272 22.03 -6.28 -33.75
C ASP A 272 20.98 -5.40 -34.47
N GLY A 273 21.23 -4.09 -34.57
CA GLY A 273 20.34 -3.12 -35.19
C GLY A 273 19.28 -2.55 -34.25
N SER A 274 19.17 -3.04 -33.01
CA SER A 274 18.27 -2.48 -32.00
C SER A 274 18.69 -1.04 -31.63
N ARG A 275 17.71 -0.22 -31.23
CA ARG A 275 17.91 1.17 -30.82
C ARG A 275 17.48 1.35 -29.39
N HIS A 276 18.39 1.83 -28.55
CA HIS A 276 18.15 2.06 -27.14
C HIS A 276 18.44 3.52 -26.78
N LEU A 277 17.50 4.12 -26.05
CA LEU A 277 17.72 5.41 -25.42
C LEU A 277 18.69 5.20 -24.26
N ARG A 278 19.81 5.92 -24.27
CA ARG A 278 20.81 5.92 -23.20
C ARG A 278 20.89 7.28 -22.56
N MET A 279 21.12 7.28 -21.26
CA MET A 279 21.22 8.48 -20.42
C MET A 279 22.66 8.63 -19.94
N PHE A 280 23.21 9.82 -20.12
CA PHE A 280 24.57 10.18 -19.77
C PHE A 280 24.56 11.31 -18.74
N TRP A 281 25.47 11.22 -17.78
CA TRP A 281 25.77 12.25 -16.80
C TRP A 281 27.24 12.62 -16.93
N GLN A 282 27.53 13.85 -17.37
CA GLN A 282 28.89 14.32 -17.64
C GLN A 282 29.69 13.31 -18.53
N GLU A 283 29.12 12.95 -19.68
CA GLU A 283 29.66 11.94 -20.64
C GLU A 283 29.73 10.49 -20.14
N ARG A 284 29.37 10.21 -18.88
CA ARG A 284 29.32 8.86 -18.34
C ARG A 284 27.94 8.23 -18.54
N ASP A 285 27.89 7.05 -19.14
CA ASP A 285 26.64 6.27 -19.26
C ASP A 285 26.14 5.85 -17.87
N VAL A 286 24.91 6.26 -17.55
CA VAL A 286 24.21 6.00 -16.28
C VAL A 286 22.80 5.44 -16.52
N THR A 287 22.57 4.85 -17.69
CA THR A 287 21.25 4.34 -18.12
C THR A 287 20.62 3.38 -17.11
N ASP A 288 21.42 2.53 -16.46
CA ASP A 288 20.95 1.51 -15.51
C ASP A 288 20.81 2.03 -14.06
N ALA A 289 21.02 3.33 -13.82
CA ALA A 289 20.98 3.94 -12.48
C ALA A 289 20.10 5.20 -12.36
N PRO A 290 18.87 5.24 -12.94
CA PRO A 290 18.05 6.45 -12.98
C PRO A 290 17.52 6.91 -11.62
N GLY A 291 17.49 6.03 -10.62
CA GLY A 291 17.07 6.35 -9.25
C GLY A 291 18.18 6.86 -8.33
N THR A 292 19.44 6.93 -8.79
CA THR A 292 20.59 7.26 -7.93
C THR A 292 21.12 8.67 -8.17
N PHE A 293 20.36 9.57 -8.80
CA PHE A 293 20.85 10.91 -9.14
C PHE A 293 21.27 11.73 -7.94
N LYS A 294 20.65 11.52 -6.77
CA LYS A 294 21.13 12.10 -5.51
C LYS A 294 22.60 11.76 -5.23
N ASP A 295 23.04 10.56 -5.58
CA ASP A 295 24.42 10.13 -5.40
C ASP A 295 25.32 10.56 -6.56
N LEU A 296 24.79 10.59 -7.79
CA LEU A 296 25.54 10.95 -9.00
C LEU A 296 25.93 12.43 -9.05
N ILE A 297 25.15 13.31 -8.43
CA ILE A 297 25.47 14.74 -8.33
C ILE A 297 26.56 15.05 -7.29
N ASN A 298 26.99 14.07 -6.49
CA ASN A 298 28.00 14.29 -5.45
C ASN A 298 29.33 14.73 -6.07
N GLY A 299 29.89 15.82 -5.55
CA GLY A 299 31.14 16.39 -6.04
C GLY A 299 30.99 17.24 -7.30
N HIS A 300 29.77 17.45 -7.80
CA HIS A 300 29.48 18.42 -8.86
C HIS A 300 29.55 19.86 -8.30
N ASP A 301 30.06 20.82 -9.08
CA ASP A 301 30.17 22.22 -8.65
C ASP A 301 28.82 22.84 -8.26
N LEU A 302 27.76 22.43 -8.96
CA LEU A 302 26.37 22.83 -8.73
C LEU A 302 25.58 21.86 -7.81
N GLN A 303 26.24 20.95 -7.09
CA GLN A 303 25.56 19.95 -6.25
C GLN A 303 24.48 20.58 -5.34
N LYS A 304 24.80 21.67 -4.63
CA LYS A 304 23.88 22.35 -3.73
C LYS A 304 22.73 23.05 -4.44
N VAL A 305 22.94 23.50 -5.66
CA VAL A 305 21.88 24.06 -6.50
C VAL A 305 20.90 22.96 -6.91
N PHE A 306 21.39 21.78 -7.29
CA PHE A 306 20.54 20.64 -7.63
C PHE A 306 19.75 20.12 -6.42
N GLU A 307 20.38 20.03 -5.25
CA GLU A 307 19.71 19.72 -3.99
C GLU A 307 18.61 20.75 -3.68
N LEU A 308 18.87 22.06 -3.88
CA LEU A 308 17.88 23.11 -3.66
C LEU A 308 16.69 23.00 -4.62
N ARG A 309 16.92 22.75 -5.91
CA ARG A 309 15.84 22.55 -6.90
C ARG A 309 14.94 21.37 -6.49
N ALA A 310 15.54 20.24 -6.16
CA ALA A 310 14.84 19.05 -5.69
C ALA A 310 13.99 19.32 -4.44
N VAL A 311 14.60 19.91 -3.40
CA VAL A 311 13.90 20.24 -2.14
C VAL A 311 12.78 21.25 -2.36
N THR A 312 12.96 22.22 -3.25
CA THR A 312 11.95 23.24 -3.55
C THR A 312 10.71 22.63 -4.20
N VAL A 313 10.89 21.72 -5.16
CA VAL A 313 9.77 20.97 -5.77
C VAL A 313 8.99 20.18 -4.72
N ILE A 314 9.68 19.45 -3.85
CA ILE A 314 9.01 18.66 -2.80
C ILE A 314 8.34 19.56 -1.76
N TYR A 315 8.95 20.69 -1.39
CA TYR A 315 8.37 21.68 -0.51
C TYR A 315 7.04 22.22 -1.05
N GLU A 316 7.01 22.64 -2.32
CA GLU A 316 5.81 23.17 -2.97
C GLU A 316 4.72 22.11 -3.09
N MET A 317 5.07 20.89 -3.49
CA MET A 317 4.14 19.76 -3.55
C MET A 317 3.50 19.45 -2.19
N VAL A 318 4.29 19.42 -1.11
CA VAL A 318 3.77 19.21 0.25
C VAL A 318 2.89 20.37 0.69
N GLN A 319 3.25 21.61 0.35
CA GLN A 319 2.44 22.79 0.64
C GLN A 319 1.06 22.70 -0.01
N GLN A 320 1.02 22.44 -1.32
CA GLN A 320 -0.23 22.31 -2.08
C GLN A 320 -1.11 21.18 -1.54
N GLN A 321 -0.51 20.04 -1.16
CA GLN A 321 -1.25 18.93 -0.58
C GLN A 321 -1.87 19.31 0.77
N LEU A 322 -1.17 20.08 1.61
CA LEU A 322 -1.71 20.61 2.87
C LEU A 322 -2.86 21.59 2.65
N GLU A 323 -2.74 22.47 1.65
CA GLU A 323 -3.81 23.41 1.25
C GLU A 323 -5.05 22.64 0.79
N ARG A 324 -4.88 21.61 -0.04
CA ARG A 324 -5.97 20.74 -0.52
C ARG A 324 -6.68 20.01 0.62
N LEU A 325 -5.94 19.49 1.59
CA LEU A 325 -6.50 18.81 2.77
C LEU A 325 -7.29 19.78 3.66
N SER A 326 -6.87 21.04 3.71
CA SER A 326 -7.51 22.09 4.52
C SER A 326 -8.76 22.68 3.85
N ALA A 327 -8.81 22.73 2.51
CA ALA A 327 -9.89 23.37 1.75
C ALA A 327 -11.22 22.59 1.76
N HIS A 328 -11.23 21.32 2.15
CA HIS A 328 -12.40 20.46 2.01
C HIS A 328 -13.14 20.28 3.34
N GLY A 329 -14.11 21.17 3.59
CA GLY A 329 -15.04 21.09 4.73
C GLY A 329 -16.52 21.34 4.41
N ASP A 330 -16.88 21.76 3.19
CA ASP A 330 -18.18 22.40 2.94
C ASP A 330 -19.07 21.76 1.85
N ASP A 331 -18.66 20.67 1.19
CA ASP A 331 -19.53 20.03 0.19
C ASP A 331 -20.55 19.07 0.84
N ALA A 332 -21.56 19.67 1.47
CA ALA A 332 -22.65 18.98 2.16
C ALA A 332 -23.44 18.01 1.27
N SER A 333 -23.34 18.11 -0.06
CA SER A 333 -24.11 17.34 -1.01
C SER A 333 -23.70 15.86 -1.10
N VAL A 334 -22.43 15.54 -0.81
CA VAL A 334 -21.91 14.15 -0.81
C VAL A 334 -22.20 13.44 0.52
N LEU A 335 -22.34 14.20 1.61
CA LEU A 335 -22.38 13.70 2.99
C LEU A 335 -23.69 12.99 3.38
N GLU A 336 -24.81 13.29 2.72
CA GLU A 336 -26.12 12.71 3.11
C GLU A 336 -26.24 11.20 2.84
N SER A 337 -25.35 10.61 2.03
CA SER A 337 -25.41 9.20 1.64
C SER A 337 -24.37 8.29 2.30
N VAL A 338 -23.44 8.85 3.11
CA VAL A 338 -22.30 8.12 3.67
C VAL A 338 -22.55 7.73 5.12
N ARG A 339 -22.14 6.51 5.51
CA ARG A 339 -22.24 6.03 6.89
C ARG A 339 -21.35 6.86 7.82
N ALA A 340 -21.84 7.16 9.03
CA ALA A 340 -21.12 7.97 10.01
C ALA A 340 -19.76 7.35 10.42
N GLU A 341 -19.67 6.02 10.47
CA GLU A 341 -18.41 5.30 10.72
C GLU A 341 -17.39 5.56 9.61
N THR A 342 -17.85 5.53 8.35
CA THR A 342 -16.99 5.76 7.18
C THR A 342 -16.47 7.19 7.16
N MET A 343 -17.33 8.17 7.48
CA MET A 343 -16.92 9.57 7.62
C MET A 343 -15.87 9.74 8.71
N ARG A 344 -16.12 9.20 9.91
CA ARG A 344 -15.15 9.25 11.02
C ARG A 344 -13.80 8.64 10.66
N ALA A 345 -13.80 7.51 9.95
CA ALA A 345 -12.58 6.84 9.54
C ALA A 345 -11.80 7.64 8.48
N ALA A 346 -12.51 8.27 7.53
CA ALA A 346 -11.91 9.17 6.54
C ALA A 346 -11.30 10.42 7.19
N ASP A 347 -12.01 11.04 8.15
CA ASP A 347 -11.51 12.19 8.90
C ASP A 347 -10.28 11.82 9.74
N GLN A 348 -10.29 10.63 10.36
CA GLN A 348 -9.14 10.15 11.12
C GLN A 348 -7.91 9.94 10.22
N LEU A 349 -8.08 9.34 9.03
CA LEU A 349 -6.97 9.21 8.08
C LEU A 349 -6.46 10.58 7.63
N ARG A 350 -7.35 11.50 7.27
CA ARG A 350 -7.00 12.87 6.91
C ARG A 350 -6.18 13.55 8.02
N ASN A 351 -6.58 13.42 9.28
CA ASN A 351 -5.86 14.02 10.40
C ASN A 351 -4.46 13.43 10.57
N ILE A 352 -4.32 12.10 10.43
CA ILE A 352 -3.02 11.41 10.48
C ILE A 352 -2.09 11.89 9.36
N GLU A 353 -2.60 11.97 8.12
CA GLU A 353 -1.82 12.44 6.97
C GLU A 353 -1.45 13.93 7.11
N THR A 354 -2.38 14.76 7.56
CA THR A 354 -2.16 16.20 7.79
C THR A 354 -1.08 16.43 8.84
N ASP A 355 -1.06 15.69 9.95
CA ASP A 355 -0.01 15.79 10.96
C ASP A 355 1.37 15.46 10.38
N LEU A 356 1.49 14.33 9.67
CA LEU A 356 2.76 13.90 9.07
C LEU A 356 3.26 14.92 8.05
N LEU A 357 2.37 15.41 7.18
CA LEU A 357 2.72 16.41 6.16
C LEU A 357 3.13 17.75 6.78
N LYS A 358 2.47 18.21 7.86
CA LYS A 358 2.86 19.44 8.56
C LYS A 358 4.26 19.35 9.14
N ARG A 359 4.62 18.22 9.75
CA ARG A 359 5.97 18.03 10.29
C ARG A 359 7.01 17.85 9.17
N ALA A 360 6.68 17.13 8.10
CA ALA A 360 7.55 17.01 6.93
C ALA A 360 7.80 18.37 6.26
N PHE A 361 6.76 19.22 6.19
CA PHE A 361 6.87 20.59 5.68
C PHE A 361 7.87 21.43 6.49
N GLN A 362 7.88 21.33 7.82
CA GLN A 362 8.86 22.00 8.67
C GLN A 362 10.30 21.51 8.42
N VAL A 363 10.48 20.21 8.21
CA VAL A 363 11.79 19.62 7.85
C VAL A 363 12.26 20.18 6.50
N LEU A 364 11.39 20.17 5.49
CA LEU A 364 11.68 20.71 4.15
C LEU A 364 11.97 22.21 4.19
N GLU A 365 11.24 22.98 5.00
CA GLU A 365 11.47 24.41 5.18
C GLU A 365 12.87 24.70 5.71
N HIS A 366 13.31 23.94 6.72
CA HIS A 366 14.65 24.06 7.27
C HIS A 366 15.73 23.62 6.28
N GLU A 367 15.54 22.49 5.60
CA GLU A 367 16.45 22.00 4.56
C GLU A 367 16.62 23.03 3.44
N ARG A 368 15.50 23.58 2.95
CA ARG A 368 15.48 24.62 1.92
C ARG A 368 16.19 25.89 2.37
N ALA A 369 15.93 26.37 3.60
CA ALA A 369 16.56 27.58 4.15
C ALA A 369 18.08 27.41 4.32
N ASN A 370 18.54 26.22 4.75
CA ASN A 370 19.96 25.91 4.86
C ASN A 370 20.63 25.92 3.48
N LEU A 371 19.99 25.32 2.46
CA LEU A 371 20.51 25.31 1.09
C LEU A 371 20.52 26.72 0.47
N PHE A 372 19.51 27.55 0.71
CA PHE A 372 19.49 28.95 0.25
C PHE A 372 20.61 29.80 0.85
N SER A 373 21.09 29.44 2.04
CA SER A 373 22.16 30.16 2.74
C SER A 373 23.56 29.65 2.38
N ASP A 374 23.66 28.62 1.54
CA ASP A 374 24.93 28.05 1.09
C ASP A 374 25.64 28.99 0.11
N GLU A 375 26.95 29.19 0.31
CA GLU A 375 27.75 30.13 -0.48
C GLU A 375 27.73 29.80 -1.98
N SER A 376 27.72 28.50 -2.35
CA SER A 376 27.71 28.06 -3.75
C SER A 376 26.37 28.40 -4.43
N VAL A 377 25.27 28.27 -3.69
CA VAL A 377 23.93 28.63 -4.16
C VAL A 377 23.80 30.14 -4.32
N LEU A 378 24.25 30.92 -3.34
CA LEU A 378 24.23 32.39 -3.42
C LEU A 378 25.06 32.91 -4.60
N ALA A 379 26.24 32.33 -4.83
CA ALA A 379 27.08 32.67 -5.97
C ALA A 379 26.39 32.35 -7.31
N TYR A 380 25.77 31.16 -7.42
CA TYR A 380 25.02 30.76 -8.61
C TYR A 380 23.85 31.71 -8.90
N LEU A 381 23.00 31.99 -7.89
CA LEU A 381 21.85 32.89 -8.04
C LEU A 381 22.28 34.32 -8.40
N GLY A 382 23.36 34.82 -7.79
CA GLY A 382 23.93 36.12 -8.12
C GLY A 382 24.43 36.20 -9.56
N SER A 383 25.06 35.12 -10.06
CA SER A 383 25.51 35.07 -11.46
C SER A 383 24.34 35.10 -12.44
N MET A 384 23.26 34.37 -12.18
CA MET A 384 22.08 34.37 -13.05
C MET A 384 21.35 35.72 -13.07
N GLN A 385 21.26 36.40 -11.91
CA GLN A 385 20.70 37.76 -11.86
C GLN A 385 21.55 38.75 -12.67
N ALA A 386 22.88 38.62 -12.63
CA ALA A 386 23.77 39.46 -13.43
C ALA A 386 23.61 39.21 -14.94
N THR A 387 23.46 37.95 -15.37
CA THR A 387 23.22 37.59 -16.77
C THR A 387 21.88 38.14 -17.28
N GLN A 388 20.81 38.00 -16.50
CA GLN A 388 19.49 38.56 -16.86
C GLN A 388 19.47 40.10 -16.90
N SER A 389 20.25 40.76 -16.02
CA SER A 389 20.37 42.22 -16.01
C SER A 389 21.19 42.76 -17.19
N GLY A 390 22.15 41.97 -17.68
CA GLY A 390 22.99 42.29 -18.85
C GLY A 390 22.22 42.23 -20.16
N ASP A 391 21.37 41.22 -20.35
CA ASP A 391 20.53 41.09 -21.55
C ASP A 391 19.49 42.22 -21.66
N THR A 392 18.97 42.74 -20.54
CA THR A 392 18.08 43.92 -20.58
C THR A 392 18.78 45.23 -20.96
N ALA A 393 20.12 45.32 -20.83
CA ALA A 393 20.87 46.52 -21.15
C ALA A 393 21.32 46.58 -22.63
N GLU A 394 21.43 45.42 -23.31
CA GLU A 394 21.79 45.38 -24.74
C GLU A 394 20.60 45.66 -25.67
N ASP A 395 19.35 45.49 -25.20
CA ASP A 395 18.14 45.81 -25.98
C ASP A 395 17.75 47.30 -25.96
N GLU A 396 18.32 48.13 -25.08
CA GLU A 396 18.05 49.58 -25.04
C GLU A 396 19.01 50.43 -25.91
N ASP A 397 20.10 49.88 -26.44
CA ASP A 397 21.10 50.63 -27.23
C ASP A 397 20.91 50.52 -28.76
N PHE A 398 19.81 49.90 -29.20
CA PHE A 398 19.33 49.93 -30.59
C PHE A 398 17.92 50.53 -30.68
N SER A 399 17.81 51.84 -30.45
CA SER A 399 16.61 52.65 -30.77
C SER A 399 16.97 53.99 -31.39
#